data_AF-A0A8J6LI07-F1
#
_entry.id   AF-A0A8J6LI07-F1
#
_cell.length_a   1.000
_cell.length_b   1.000
_cell.length_c   1.000
_cell.angle_alpha   90.00
_cell.angle_beta   90.00
_cell.angle_gamma   90.00
#
_symmetry.space_group_name_H-M   'P 1'
#
loop_
_entity.id
_entity.type
_entity.pdbx_description
1 polymer ?
#
loop_
_entity_poly.entity_id
_entity_poly.type
_entity_poly.pdbx_seq_one_letter_code
_entity_poly.pdbx_strand_id
1 'polypeptide(L)'
;MVEGYVEENVAQADVLIEQEMDFDTFIDFHRVSYFVEQGYRAGNKAMPQIKAAILAYDPNFEFIPHRQAGYGPAELQRILKEAERAAAQVPKRFTIKPGFSFDHDYNFTKFEVKLTNGPFGRFGVGYRYGFDADNGGHEVFFDWGTKKRGHAGVFFRQSPNLDKPTYGISLKSPEFKEYVVEAVYLSQGDRAWRASLGKDPVFVLPWAVTGLSLDLFGLRQNEKNLPPTEKLMLGIRPAVKLFPWGERRFPFFPVLARPYFTAGVTVVSPLTAYRPQFTYEAGIGTDLLLFGLYPSSFSVGVQLDNEHKIRWQVELGY
;
A
#
# COMPACT_ATOMS: atom_id res chain seq x y z
N MET A 1 21.91 -1.28 21.41
CA MET A 1 22.84 -0.13 21.55
C MET A 1 24.25 -0.67 21.74
N VAL A 2 25.27 0.01 21.21
CA VAL A 2 26.68 -0.34 21.47
C VAL A 2 26.97 0.07 22.91
N GLU A 3 27.20 -0.91 23.79
CA GLU A 3 27.31 -0.74 25.25
C GLU A 3 28.28 0.39 25.68
N GLY A 4 29.33 0.68 24.90
CA GLY A 4 30.29 1.75 25.22
C GLY A 4 29.85 3.19 24.94
N TYR A 5 28.86 3.45 24.06
CA TYR A 5 28.48 4.83 23.69
C TYR A 5 27.57 5.49 24.73
N VAL A 6 26.88 4.69 25.55
CA VAL A 6 25.98 5.16 26.61
C VAL A 6 26.78 5.48 27.87
N GLU A 7 27.74 4.63 28.26
CA GLU A 7 28.51 4.81 29.48
C GLU A 7 29.33 6.11 29.51
N GLU A 8 30.02 6.48 28.41
CA GLU A 8 30.80 7.72 28.35
C GLU A 8 29.93 8.99 28.42
N ASN A 9 28.73 8.97 27.84
CA ASN A 9 27.84 10.13 27.79
C ASN A 9 26.94 10.26 29.01
N VAL A 10 26.77 9.18 29.79
CA VAL A 10 25.90 9.14 30.98
C VAL A 10 26.69 9.34 32.27
N ALA A 11 28.00 9.07 32.28
CA ALA A 11 28.85 9.19 33.47
C ALA A 11 28.90 10.60 34.10
N GLN A 12 28.61 11.66 33.33
CA GLN A 12 28.59 13.05 33.82
C GLN A 12 27.18 13.56 34.18
N ALA A 13 26.14 12.72 34.06
CA ALA A 13 24.77 13.16 34.31
C ALA A 13 24.46 13.16 35.83
N ASP A 14 23.94 14.28 36.35
CA ASP A 14 23.47 14.37 37.75
C ASP A 14 22.24 13.50 38.01
N VAL A 15 21.39 13.32 36.98
CA VAL A 15 20.21 12.45 37.01
C VAL A 15 20.04 11.76 35.67
N LEU A 16 20.01 10.42 35.68
CA LEU A 16 19.66 9.59 34.53
C LEU A 16 18.19 9.15 34.63
N ILE A 17 17.39 9.49 33.61
CA ILE A 17 15.98 9.07 33.52
C ILE A 17 15.89 7.95 32.48
N GLU A 18 15.90 6.72 32.96
CA GLU A 18 15.71 5.56 32.10
C GLU A 18 14.23 5.40 31.71
N GLN A 19 14.00 5.11 30.44
CA GLN A 19 12.68 4.79 29.90
C GLN A 19 12.63 3.30 29.58
N GLU A 20 11.62 2.60 30.09
CA GLU A 20 11.35 1.21 29.72
C GLU A 20 10.73 1.18 28.32
N MET A 21 11.56 1.24 27.29
CA MET A 21 11.13 1.26 25.90
C MET A 21 11.97 0.31 25.05
N ASP A 22 11.31 -0.36 24.10
CA ASP A 22 11.99 -1.21 23.11
C ASP A 22 12.95 -0.38 22.22
N PHE A 23 13.99 -1.02 21.70
CA PHE A 23 15.05 -0.35 20.92
C PHE A 23 14.59 0.28 19.59
N ASP A 24 13.39 -0.03 19.11
CA ASP A 24 12.92 0.33 17.76
C ASP A 24 12.01 1.58 17.73
N THR A 25 12.01 2.36 18.80
CA THR A 25 11.14 3.53 18.98
C THR A 25 11.41 4.65 17.99
N PHE A 26 12.64 4.75 17.48
CA PHE A 26 13.07 5.77 16.53
C PHE A 26 12.43 5.63 15.13
N ILE A 27 11.81 4.48 14.82
CA ILE A 27 11.07 4.26 13.57
C ILE A 27 9.57 4.09 13.76
N ASP A 28 9.04 4.00 14.99
CA ASP A 28 7.60 3.77 15.25
C ASP A 28 6.80 5.05 15.53
N PHE A 29 6.66 5.88 14.49
CA PHE A 29 5.92 7.14 14.57
C PHE A 29 4.41 6.96 14.84
N HIS A 30 3.86 5.75 14.73
CA HIS A 30 2.45 5.50 15.03
C HIS A 30 2.17 5.42 16.52
N ARG A 31 3.20 5.19 17.35
CA ARG A 31 3.11 5.11 18.81
C ARG A 31 3.60 6.36 19.52
N VAL A 32 3.71 7.50 18.81
CA VAL A 32 4.19 8.77 19.39
C VAL A 32 3.49 9.14 20.68
N SER A 33 2.15 9.06 20.74
CA SER A 33 1.40 9.38 21.96
C SER A 33 1.81 8.49 23.14
N TYR A 34 2.02 7.20 22.89
CA TYR A 34 2.48 6.25 23.91
C TYR A 34 3.91 6.58 24.36
N PHE A 35 4.82 6.91 23.44
CA PHE A 35 6.20 7.29 23.79
C PHE A 35 6.27 8.58 24.61
N VAL A 36 5.49 9.60 24.23
CA VAL A 36 5.38 10.85 25.00
C VAL A 36 4.85 10.56 26.40
N GLU A 37 3.85 9.69 26.52
CA GLU A 37 3.30 9.30 27.82
C GLU A 37 4.32 8.54 28.68
N GLN A 38 5.09 7.61 28.11
CA GLN A 38 6.15 6.90 28.84
C GLN A 38 7.22 7.88 29.34
N GLY A 39 7.69 8.79 28.49
CA GLY A 39 8.63 9.83 28.89
C GLY A 39 8.09 10.73 30.02
N TYR A 40 6.81 11.13 29.94
CA TYR A 40 6.16 11.92 30.98
C TYR A 40 6.08 11.16 32.31
N ARG A 41 5.69 9.88 32.27
CA ARG A 41 5.63 9.01 33.46
C ARG A 41 7.01 8.82 34.09
N ALA A 42 8.03 8.53 33.28
CA ALA A 42 9.41 8.37 33.75
C ALA A 42 9.95 9.66 34.37
N GLY A 43 9.72 10.81 33.72
CA GLY A 43 10.11 12.12 34.25
C GLY A 43 9.42 12.46 35.57
N ASN A 44 8.12 12.18 35.69
CA ASN A 44 7.41 12.38 36.96
C ASN A 44 7.94 11.47 38.07
N LYS A 45 8.28 10.21 37.75
CA LYS A 45 8.89 9.27 38.71
C LYS A 45 10.27 9.75 39.18
N ALA A 46 11.06 10.33 38.28
CA ALA A 46 12.38 10.88 38.58
C ALA A 46 12.36 12.28 39.24
N MET A 47 11.21 12.95 39.28
CA MET A 47 11.08 14.32 39.77
C MET A 47 11.71 14.59 41.16
N PRO A 48 11.61 13.69 42.17
CA PRO A 48 12.29 13.89 43.45
C PRO A 48 13.81 13.94 43.32
N GLN A 49 14.40 13.08 42.48
CA GLN A 49 15.85 13.04 42.23
C GLN A 49 16.30 14.31 41.50
N ILE A 50 15.55 14.75 40.48
CA ILE A 50 15.81 16.01 39.76
C ILE A 50 15.83 17.20 40.72
N LYS A 51 14.82 17.31 41.60
CA LYS A 51 14.75 18.39 42.58
C LYS A 51 15.91 18.36 43.58
N ALA A 52 16.29 17.17 44.05
CA ALA A 52 17.40 16.99 44.98
C ALA A 52 18.74 17.41 44.35
N ALA A 53 18.99 17.04 43.09
CA ALA A 53 20.20 17.43 42.36
C ALA A 53 20.28 18.96 42.17
N ILE A 54 19.16 19.61 41.81
CA ILE A 54 19.11 21.07 41.66
C ILE A 54 19.39 21.78 43.00
N LEU A 55 18.75 21.33 44.08
CA LEU A 55 18.94 21.92 45.41
C LEU A 55 20.34 21.67 45.99
N ALA A 56 21.03 20.61 45.58
CA ALA A 56 22.43 20.37 45.97
C ALA A 56 23.38 21.41 45.35
N TYR A 57 23.06 21.92 44.16
CA TYR A 57 23.83 22.97 43.49
C TYR A 57 23.40 24.38 43.91
N ASP A 58 22.09 24.63 44.00
CA ASP A 58 21.50 25.88 44.48
C ASP A 58 20.43 25.62 45.54
N PRO A 59 20.79 25.66 46.84
CA PRO A 59 19.86 25.41 47.94
C PRO A 59 18.70 26.42 48.02
N ASN A 60 18.84 27.59 47.40
CA ASN A 60 17.82 28.64 47.41
C ASN A 60 16.92 28.60 46.17
N PHE A 61 17.08 27.61 45.30
CA PHE A 61 16.31 27.49 44.07
C PHE A 61 14.81 27.29 44.36
N GLU A 62 13.97 28.15 43.77
CA GLU A 62 12.52 28.09 43.91
C GLU A 62 11.87 27.40 42.69
N PHE A 63 11.13 26.31 42.93
CA PHE A 63 10.42 25.59 41.87
C PHE A 63 9.09 26.27 41.54
N ILE A 64 9.07 27.11 40.52
CA ILE A 64 7.85 27.76 40.01
C ILE A 64 7.26 26.91 38.86
N PRO A 65 6.04 26.35 38.99
CA PRO A 65 5.43 25.57 37.93
C PRO A 65 5.12 26.44 36.70
N HIS A 66 5.79 26.19 35.58
CA HIS A 66 5.43 26.82 34.32
C HIS A 66 4.18 26.15 33.76
N ARG A 67 3.12 26.93 33.50
CA ARG A 67 1.92 26.47 32.81
C ARG A 67 1.81 27.19 31.48
N GLN A 68 2.00 26.46 30.40
CA GLN A 68 1.67 26.93 29.05
C GLN A 68 0.27 26.43 28.70
N ALA A 69 -0.60 27.34 28.25
CA ALA A 69 -1.88 26.94 27.69
C ALA A 69 -1.62 26.16 26.39
N GLY A 70 -2.17 24.94 26.29
CA GLY A 70 -2.19 24.21 25.03
C GLY A 70 -3.07 24.92 24.00
N TYR A 71 -2.90 24.57 22.74
CA TYR A 71 -3.77 25.09 21.67
C TYR A 71 -5.22 24.69 21.90
N GLY A 72 -6.14 25.64 21.70
CA GLY A 72 -7.57 25.33 21.66
C GLY A 72 -7.91 24.46 20.44
N PRO A 73 -8.99 23.65 20.47
CA PRO A 73 -9.35 22.76 19.37
C PRO A 73 -9.48 23.46 18.00
N ALA A 74 -10.08 24.65 17.96
CA ALA A 74 -10.25 25.43 16.74
C ALA A 74 -8.92 25.98 16.20
N GLU A 75 -8.02 26.39 17.09
CA GLU A 75 -6.69 26.89 16.72
C GLU A 75 -5.82 25.76 16.16
N LEU A 76 -5.82 24.60 16.81
CA LEU A 76 -5.13 23.41 16.33
C LEU A 76 -5.64 23.00 14.95
N GLN A 77 -6.96 22.96 14.75
CA GLN A 77 -7.56 22.60 13.46
C GLN A 77 -7.17 23.58 12.34
N ARG A 78 -7.07 24.88 12.65
CA ARG A 78 -6.60 25.89 11.69
C ARG A 78 -5.14 25.65 11.30
N ILE A 79 -4.26 25.44 12.28
CA ILE A 79 -2.83 25.17 12.06
C ILE A 79 -2.65 23.92 11.20
N LEU A 80 -3.37 22.84 11.51
CA LEU A 80 -3.31 21.59 10.74
C LEU A 80 -3.76 21.81 9.29
N LYS A 81 -4.86 22.55 9.07
CA LYS A 81 -5.36 22.84 7.72
C LYS A 81 -4.38 23.70 6.90
N GLU A 82 -3.71 24.66 7.54
CA GLU A 82 -2.66 25.45 6.90
C GLU A 82 -1.44 24.60 6.55
N ALA A 83 -1.01 23.74 7.48
CA ALA A 83 0.10 22.81 7.25
C ALA A 83 -0.20 21.83 6.11
N GLU A 84 -1.40 21.26 6.06
CA GLU A 84 -1.85 20.39 4.97
C GLU A 84 -1.83 21.12 3.62
N ARG A 85 -2.30 22.38 3.60
CA ARG A 85 -2.31 23.20 2.38
C ARG A 85 -0.90 23.53 1.91
N ALA A 86 -0.01 23.89 2.83
CA ALA A 86 1.40 24.16 2.54
C ALA A 86 2.10 22.90 2.01
N ALA A 87 1.91 21.75 2.67
CA ALA A 87 2.44 20.46 2.25
C ALA A 87 1.94 20.06 0.86
N ALA A 88 0.67 20.31 0.54
CA ALA A 88 0.10 20.01 -0.77
C ALA A 88 0.66 20.88 -1.92
N GLN A 89 1.20 22.06 -1.59
CA GLN A 89 1.81 22.98 -2.56
C GLN A 89 3.29 22.70 -2.82
N VAL A 90 3.93 21.86 -2.01
CA VAL A 90 5.34 21.50 -2.20
C VAL A 90 5.52 20.83 -3.57
N PRO A 91 6.40 21.35 -4.44
CA PRO A 91 6.69 20.75 -5.73
C PRO A 91 7.15 19.30 -5.54
N LYS A 92 6.44 18.37 -6.18
CA LYS A 92 6.84 16.96 -6.16
C LYS A 92 8.10 16.79 -6.99
N ARG A 93 9.15 16.26 -6.35
CA ARG A 93 10.41 15.94 -7.02
C ARG A 93 10.21 14.85 -8.06
N PHE A 94 10.98 14.89 -9.14
CA PHE A 94 11.04 13.81 -10.12
C PHE A 94 11.27 12.47 -9.39
N THR A 95 10.46 11.47 -9.74
CA THR A 95 10.45 10.19 -9.04
C THR A 95 10.50 9.04 -10.04
N ILE A 96 11.42 8.11 -9.81
CA ILE A 96 11.48 6.81 -10.46
C ILE A 96 10.87 5.79 -9.50
N LYS A 97 9.85 5.07 -9.95
CA LYS A 97 9.14 4.07 -9.16
C LYS A 97 9.28 2.71 -9.82
N PRO A 98 10.16 1.82 -9.33
CA PRO A 98 10.07 0.41 -9.67
C PRO A 98 8.79 -0.18 -9.05
N GLY A 99 8.26 -1.25 -9.63
CA GLY A 99 7.07 -1.92 -9.12
C GLY A 99 6.97 -3.35 -9.62
N PHE A 100 6.30 -4.18 -8.83
CA PHE A 100 5.83 -5.49 -9.24
C PHE A 100 4.32 -5.51 -9.08
N SER A 101 3.59 -5.95 -10.10
CA SER A 101 2.14 -6.04 -10.04
C SER A 101 1.66 -7.30 -10.72
N PHE A 102 0.53 -7.83 -10.28
CA PHE A 102 -0.11 -8.96 -10.94
C PHE A 102 -1.20 -8.47 -11.88
N ASP A 103 -1.14 -8.95 -13.12
CA ASP A 103 -2.20 -8.78 -14.08
C ASP A 103 -3.32 -9.78 -13.79
N HIS A 104 -4.38 -9.31 -13.12
CA HIS A 104 -5.52 -10.17 -12.78
C HIS A 104 -6.40 -10.49 -14.01
N ASP A 105 -6.15 -9.88 -15.17
CA ASP A 105 -6.90 -10.19 -16.38
C ASP A 105 -6.38 -11.44 -17.06
N TYR A 106 -5.06 -11.52 -17.19
CA TYR A 106 -4.39 -12.62 -17.89
C TYR A 106 -3.55 -13.50 -16.96
N ASN A 107 -3.62 -13.24 -15.66
CA ASN A 107 -2.98 -13.99 -14.58
C ASN A 107 -1.46 -14.13 -14.76
N PHE A 108 -0.74 -13.01 -14.85
CA PHE A 108 0.73 -13.02 -14.93
C PHE A 108 1.36 -11.86 -14.14
N THR A 109 2.58 -12.08 -13.67
CA THR A 109 3.35 -11.04 -12.95
C THR A 109 3.98 -10.04 -13.94
N LYS A 110 4.04 -8.77 -13.54
CA LYS A 110 4.63 -7.66 -14.28
C LYS A 110 5.69 -6.97 -13.44
N PHE A 111 6.82 -6.68 -14.05
CA PHE A 111 7.81 -5.72 -13.52
C PHE A 111 7.63 -4.38 -14.22
N GLU A 112 7.56 -3.29 -13.48
CA GLU A 112 7.41 -1.94 -14.04
C GLU A 112 8.42 -0.94 -13.48
N VAL A 113 8.77 0.05 -14.31
CA VAL A 113 9.50 1.25 -13.92
C VAL A 113 8.73 2.44 -14.44
N LYS A 114 8.29 3.31 -13.53
CA LYS A 114 7.47 4.49 -13.84
C LYS A 114 8.18 5.78 -13.44
N LEU A 115 8.22 6.73 -14.36
CA LEU A 115 8.71 8.09 -14.16
C LEU A 115 7.52 9.02 -13.92
N THR A 116 7.55 9.78 -12.83
CA THR A 116 6.46 10.69 -12.44
C THR A 116 7.00 11.97 -11.79
N ASN A 117 6.11 12.95 -11.58
CA ASN A 117 6.39 14.21 -10.90
C ASN A 117 7.49 15.04 -11.61
N GLY A 118 7.99 16.10 -10.97
CA GLY A 118 8.95 17.02 -11.57
C GLY A 118 8.37 17.66 -12.85
N PRO A 119 9.06 17.57 -14.01
CA PRO A 119 8.57 18.15 -15.27
C PRO A 119 7.29 17.47 -15.79
N PHE A 120 7.00 16.24 -15.37
CA PHE A 120 5.81 15.50 -15.80
C PHE A 120 4.53 15.94 -15.07
N GLY A 121 4.64 16.60 -13.91
CA GLY A 121 3.47 17.04 -13.15
C GLY A 121 2.52 15.89 -12.79
N ARG A 122 1.37 15.82 -13.48
CA ARG A 122 0.35 14.76 -13.31
C ARG A 122 0.47 13.62 -14.31
N PHE A 123 1.39 13.72 -15.26
CA PHE A 123 1.69 12.69 -16.22
C PHE A 123 2.68 11.68 -15.65
N GLY A 124 2.56 10.46 -16.11
CA GLY A 124 3.51 9.39 -15.91
C GLY A 124 3.86 8.76 -17.24
N VAL A 125 5.12 8.40 -17.39
CA VAL A 125 5.58 7.52 -18.47
C VAL A 125 6.31 6.36 -17.83
N GLY A 126 6.09 5.16 -18.34
CA GLY A 126 6.75 3.98 -17.81
C GLY A 126 6.93 2.90 -18.83
N TYR A 127 7.78 1.97 -18.43
CA TYR A 127 8.02 0.73 -19.12
C TYR A 127 7.68 -0.41 -18.18
N ARG A 128 7.06 -1.47 -18.69
CA ARG A 128 6.86 -2.71 -17.95
C ARG A 128 7.04 -3.93 -18.81
N TYR A 129 7.43 -5.02 -18.17
CA TYR A 129 7.56 -6.32 -18.79
C TYR A 129 6.60 -7.30 -18.10
N GLY A 130 5.72 -7.91 -18.89
CA GLY A 130 4.82 -8.98 -18.43
C GLY A 130 5.42 -10.36 -18.67
N PHE A 131 5.46 -11.20 -17.63
CA PHE A 131 6.00 -12.55 -17.71
C PHE A 131 4.95 -13.55 -18.28
N ASP A 132 4.52 -13.31 -19.52
CA ASP A 132 3.60 -14.17 -20.28
C ASP A 132 3.90 -14.02 -21.78
N ALA A 133 3.90 -15.12 -22.53
CA ALA A 133 4.34 -15.13 -23.93
C ALA A 133 3.25 -14.62 -24.90
N ASP A 134 1.98 -14.76 -24.52
CA ASP A 134 0.83 -14.44 -25.37
C ASP A 134 0.29 -13.04 -25.04
N ASN A 135 0.12 -12.76 -23.76
CA ASN A 135 -0.50 -11.55 -23.24
C ASN A 135 0.50 -10.60 -22.59
N GLY A 136 1.72 -11.05 -22.29
CA GLY A 136 2.77 -10.26 -21.63
C GLY A 136 3.72 -9.55 -22.62
N GLY A 137 5.01 -9.52 -22.28
CA GLY A 137 6.04 -8.89 -23.10
C GLY A 137 6.32 -7.42 -22.76
N HIS A 138 6.93 -6.72 -23.72
CA HIS A 138 7.43 -5.36 -23.55
C HIS A 138 6.30 -4.33 -23.71
N GLU A 139 6.06 -3.52 -22.70
CA GLU A 139 5.02 -2.49 -22.73
C GLU A 139 5.56 -1.11 -22.36
N VAL A 140 5.22 -0.12 -23.18
CA VAL A 140 5.37 1.30 -22.84
C VAL A 140 3.99 1.87 -22.56
N PHE A 141 3.87 2.64 -21.48
CA PHE A 141 2.61 3.26 -21.10
C PHE A 141 2.78 4.73 -20.76
N PHE A 142 1.71 5.48 -21.05
CA PHE A 142 1.56 6.89 -20.71
C PHE A 142 0.28 7.03 -19.94
N ASP A 143 0.35 7.73 -18.82
CA ASP A 143 -0.81 7.91 -17.96
C ASP A 143 -0.89 9.30 -17.38
N TRP A 144 -2.09 9.66 -16.94
CA TRP A 144 -2.35 10.94 -16.32
C TRP A 144 -3.43 10.80 -15.23
N GLY A 145 -3.24 11.51 -14.12
CA GLY A 145 -4.23 11.58 -13.07
C GLY A 145 -3.69 11.40 -11.66
N THR A 146 -4.58 11.28 -10.68
CA THR A 146 -4.24 11.08 -9.26
C THR A 146 -5.30 10.21 -8.59
N LYS A 147 -4.98 9.56 -7.45
CA LYS A 147 -5.96 8.78 -6.66
C LYS A 147 -7.26 9.58 -6.39
N LYS A 148 -7.16 10.90 -6.17
CA LYS A 148 -8.32 11.78 -5.90
C LYS A 148 -9.10 12.26 -7.14
N ARG A 149 -8.51 12.20 -8.34
CA ARG A 149 -9.14 12.69 -9.59
C ARG A 149 -9.42 11.58 -10.60
N GLY A 150 -9.10 10.35 -10.25
CA GLY A 150 -9.08 9.24 -11.19
C GLY A 150 -7.83 9.27 -12.05
N HIS A 151 -7.71 8.23 -12.86
CA HIS A 151 -6.56 7.93 -13.68
C HIS A 151 -7.02 7.47 -15.05
N ALA A 152 -6.28 7.84 -16.07
CA ALA A 152 -6.45 7.31 -17.40
C ALA A 152 -5.07 7.08 -18.00
N GLY A 153 -4.96 6.04 -18.81
CA GLY A 153 -3.70 5.65 -19.41
C GLY A 153 -3.90 4.97 -20.76
N VAL A 154 -2.87 5.06 -21.58
CA VAL A 154 -2.74 4.35 -22.83
C VAL A 154 -1.45 3.55 -22.81
N PHE A 155 -1.44 2.38 -23.42
CA PHE A 155 -0.25 1.55 -23.47
C PHE A 155 -0.13 0.82 -24.81
N PHE A 156 1.12 0.49 -25.14
CA PHE A 156 1.51 -0.27 -26.31
C PHE A 156 2.39 -1.42 -25.85
N ARG A 157 1.96 -2.65 -26.14
CA ARG A 157 2.57 -3.90 -25.69
C ARG A 157 2.94 -4.76 -26.89
N GLN A 158 4.18 -5.22 -26.93
CA GLN A 158 4.65 -6.24 -27.87
C GLN A 158 4.82 -7.56 -27.12
N SER A 159 3.90 -8.50 -27.36
CA SER A 159 4.00 -9.87 -26.85
C SER A 159 4.95 -10.70 -27.74
N PRO A 160 5.69 -11.67 -27.18
CA PRO A 160 6.54 -12.58 -27.96
C PRO A 160 5.80 -13.38 -29.04
N ASN A 161 4.58 -13.84 -28.76
CA ASN A 161 3.82 -14.73 -29.66
C ASN A 161 2.83 -14.00 -30.59
N LEU A 162 2.79 -12.66 -30.55
CA LEU A 162 1.87 -11.87 -31.37
C LEU A 162 2.62 -11.07 -32.44
N ASP A 163 2.19 -11.21 -33.70
CA ASP A 163 2.80 -10.52 -34.84
C ASP A 163 2.62 -8.99 -34.81
N LYS A 164 1.59 -8.51 -34.12
CA LYS A 164 1.24 -7.08 -34.06
C LYS A 164 1.25 -6.59 -32.62
N PRO A 165 1.62 -5.32 -32.37
CA PRO A 165 1.56 -4.75 -31.04
C PRO A 165 0.10 -4.58 -30.57
N THR A 166 -0.14 -4.93 -29.32
CA THR A 166 -1.39 -4.67 -28.61
C THR A 166 -1.39 -3.24 -28.11
N TYR A 167 -2.47 -2.50 -28.34
CA TYR A 167 -2.70 -1.19 -27.74
C TYR A 167 -3.90 -1.27 -26.82
N GLY A 168 -3.85 -0.53 -25.72
CA GLY A 168 -4.93 -0.54 -24.75
C GLY A 168 -5.12 0.79 -24.06
N ILE A 169 -6.30 0.92 -23.47
CA ILE A 169 -6.73 2.09 -22.71
C ILE A 169 -7.14 1.59 -21.33
N SER A 170 -6.63 2.22 -20.28
CA SER A 170 -7.04 1.96 -18.91
C SER A 170 -7.66 3.21 -18.29
N LEU A 171 -8.73 3.02 -17.52
CA LEU A 171 -9.42 4.05 -16.76
C LEU A 171 -9.60 3.54 -15.34
N LYS A 172 -9.42 4.43 -14.37
CA LYS A 172 -9.70 4.19 -12.96
C LYS A 172 -10.38 5.41 -12.37
N SER A 173 -11.52 5.21 -11.73
CA SER A 173 -12.25 6.31 -11.09
C SER A 173 -11.47 6.89 -9.91
N PRO A 174 -11.79 8.12 -9.47
CA PRO A 174 -11.46 8.53 -8.11
C PRO A 174 -11.99 7.49 -7.11
N GLU A 175 -11.28 7.32 -6.02
CA GLU A 175 -11.78 6.52 -4.90
C GLU A 175 -12.93 7.27 -4.21
N PHE A 176 -14.09 6.65 -4.11
CA PHE A 176 -15.26 7.22 -3.44
C PHE A 176 -15.81 6.24 -2.41
N LYS A 177 -15.67 6.55 -1.12
CA LYS A 177 -16.08 5.66 -0.02
C LYS A 177 -15.55 4.22 -0.21
N GLU A 178 -14.26 4.09 -0.52
CA GLU A 178 -13.57 2.81 -0.77
C GLU A 178 -14.00 2.08 -2.05
N TYR A 179 -14.92 2.65 -2.84
CA TYR A 179 -15.27 2.13 -4.16
C TYR A 179 -14.33 2.66 -5.24
N VAL A 180 -13.92 1.76 -6.11
CA VAL A 180 -13.11 2.05 -7.29
C VAL A 180 -13.73 1.36 -8.50
N VAL A 181 -13.95 2.12 -9.57
CA VAL A 181 -14.32 1.58 -10.87
C VAL A 181 -13.09 1.56 -11.76
N GLU A 182 -12.82 0.41 -12.37
CA GLU A 182 -11.74 0.25 -13.33
C GLU A 182 -12.30 -0.20 -14.67
N ALA A 183 -11.76 0.31 -15.76
CA ALA A 183 -12.10 -0.16 -17.10
C ALA A 183 -10.84 -0.30 -17.94
N VAL A 184 -10.76 -1.37 -18.72
CA VAL A 184 -9.63 -1.64 -19.62
C VAL A 184 -10.19 -2.05 -20.97
N TYR A 185 -9.62 -1.51 -22.04
CA TYR A 185 -9.84 -1.94 -23.41
C TYR A 185 -8.52 -2.42 -24.00
N LEU A 186 -8.58 -3.49 -24.80
CA LEU A 186 -7.43 -4.09 -25.46
C LEU A 186 -7.72 -4.30 -26.94
N SER A 187 -6.73 -4.04 -27.78
CA SER A 187 -6.86 -4.21 -29.21
C SER A 187 -6.59 -5.62 -29.72
N GLN A 188 -6.07 -6.53 -28.90
CA GLN A 188 -5.79 -7.94 -29.22
C GLN A 188 -5.98 -8.84 -27.98
N GLY A 189 -5.99 -10.16 -28.20
CA GLY A 189 -6.23 -11.20 -27.19
C GLY A 189 -7.70 -11.56 -27.02
N ASP A 190 -7.95 -12.58 -26.19
CA ASP A 190 -9.25 -13.20 -25.92
C ASP A 190 -10.28 -12.20 -25.37
N ARG A 191 -9.83 -11.17 -24.65
CA ARG A 191 -10.70 -10.15 -24.05
C ARG A 191 -10.62 -8.83 -24.80
N ALA A 192 -11.76 -8.30 -25.21
CA ALA A 192 -11.86 -6.99 -25.85
C ALA A 192 -11.85 -5.85 -24.81
N TRP A 193 -12.57 -6.04 -23.71
CA TRP A 193 -12.69 -5.05 -22.64
C TRP A 193 -13.08 -5.68 -21.31
N ARG A 194 -12.79 -4.99 -20.21
CA ARG A 194 -13.26 -5.27 -18.85
C ARG A 194 -13.74 -3.99 -18.19
N ALA A 195 -14.82 -4.07 -17.45
CA ALA A 195 -15.20 -3.11 -16.42
C ALA A 195 -15.24 -3.83 -15.07
N SER A 196 -14.67 -3.23 -14.04
CA SER A 196 -14.60 -3.77 -12.68
C SER A 196 -15.09 -2.74 -11.68
N LEU A 197 -15.86 -3.19 -10.70
CA LEU A 197 -16.21 -2.42 -9.51
C LEU A 197 -15.60 -3.14 -8.29
N GLY A 198 -14.61 -2.51 -7.69
CA GLY A 198 -13.96 -2.99 -6.47
C GLY A 198 -14.40 -2.20 -5.24
N LYS A 199 -14.51 -2.90 -4.12
CA LYS A 199 -14.54 -2.32 -2.77
C LYS A 199 -13.53 -3.06 -1.90
N ASP A 200 -12.52 -2.34 -1.42
CA ASP A 200 -11.52 -2.84 -0.49
C ASP A 200 -11.13 -1.70 0.47
N PRO A 201 -11.51 -1.77 1.76
CA PRO A 201 -12.14 -2.91 2.46
C PRO A 201 -13.67 -2.96 2.36
N VAL A 202 -14.27 -4.15 2.50
CA VAL A 202 -15.70 -4.37 2.72
C VAL A 202 -16.01 -4.50 4.22
N PHE A 203 -15.24 -5.33 4.92
CA PHE A 203 -15.26 -5.47 6.37
C PHE A 203 -13.85 -5.33 6.94
N VAL A 204 -13.76 -4.63 8.08
CA VAL A 204 -12.51 -4.45 8.83
C VAL A 204 -12.70 -5.02 10.22
N LEU A 205 -11.93 -6.05 10.53
CA LEU A 205 -11.77 -6.66 11.84
C LEU A 205 -10.31 -6.48 12.28
N PRO A 206 -10.00 -6.52 13.59
CA PRO A 206 -8.62 -6.37 14.07
C PRO A 206 -7.64 -7.35 13.41
N TRP A 207 -8.11 -8.56 13.12
CA TRP A 207 -7.34 -9.68 12.58
C TRP A 207 -7.69 -10.04 11.12
N ALA A 208 -8.63 -9.34 10.48
CA ALA A 208 -9.04 -9.65 9.11
C ALA A 208 -9.57 -8.43 8.36
N VAL A 209 -9.22 -8.33 7.08
CA VAL A 209 -9.77 -7.36 6.15
C VAL A 209 -10.28 -8.09 4.93
N THR A 210 -11.52 -7.80 4.49
CA THR A 210 -12.09 -8.44 3.30
C THR A 210 -12.22 -7.45 2.16
N GLY A 211 -12.07 -7.93 0.93
CA GLY A 211 -12.29 -7.18 -0.30
C GLY A 211 -13.27 -7.91 -1.20
N LEU A 212 -13.95 -7.16 -2.06
CA LEU A 212 -14.82 -7.72 -3.10
C LEU A 212 -14.66 -6.92 -4.39
N SER A 213 -14.54 -7.64 -5.51
CA SER A 213 -14.64 -7.06 -6.84
C SER A 213 -15.67 -7.79 -7.69
N LEU A 214 -16.36 -7.01 -8.53
CA LEU A 214 -17.31 -7.46 -9.53
C LEU A 214 -16.77 -7.07 -10.90
N ASP A 215 -16.51 -8.06 -11.74
CA ASP A 215 -15.94 -7.89 -13.06
C ASP A 215 -16.99 -8.21 -14.14
N LEU A 216 -17.07 -7.39 -15.17
CA LEU A 216 -17.81 -7.66 -16.40
C LEU A 216 -16.84 -7.53 -17.55
N PHE A 217 -16.70 -8.56 -18.38
CA PHE A 217 -15.78 -8.51 -19.52
C PHE A 217 -16.35 -9.16 -20.77
N GLY A 218 -15.96 -8.58 -21.91
CA GLY A 218 -16.38 -9.02 -23.24
C GLY A 218 -15.30 -9.83 -23.93
N LEU A 219 -15.67 -11.00 -24.45
CA LEU A 219 -14.79 -11.87 -25.23
C LEU A 219 -14.78 -11.49 -26.71
N ARG A 220 -13.64 -11.72 -27.37
CA ARG A 220 -13.43 -11.44 -28.80
C ARG A 220 -13.78 -12.66 -29.64
N GLN A 221 -14.54 -12.47 -30.71
CA GLN A 221 -15.21 -13.56 -31.45
C GLN A 221 -14.37 -14.32 -32.48
N ASN A 222 -13.08 -14.00 -32.65
CA ASN A 222 -12.29 -14.50 -33.77
C ASN A 222 -11.11 -15.40 -33.38
N GLU A 223 -11.02 -15.85 -32.13
CA GLU A 223 -10.03 -16.85 -31.72
C GLU A 223 -10.63 -18.25 -31.73
N LYS A 224 -9.85 -19.21 -32.25
CA LYS A 224 -10.28 -20.50 -32.82
C LYS A 224 -11.07 -21.44 -31.87
N ASN A 225 -11.23 -21.11 -30.59
CA ASN A 225 -11.72 -22.02 -29.56
C ASN A 225 -12.93 -21.51 -28.73
N LEU A 226 -13.54 -20.37 -29.07
CA LEU A 226 -14.71 -19.88 -28.34
C LEU A 226 -16.02 -20.25 -29.06
N PRO A 227 -16.97 -20.95 -28.40
CA PRO A 227 -18.28 -21.19 -28.98
C PRO A 227 -18.99 -19.85 -29.28
N PRO A 228 -19.67 -19.70 -30.44
CA PRO A 228 -20.14 -18.41 -30.97
C PRO A 228 -21.14 -17.59 -30.12
N THR A 229 -21.59 -18.11 -28.98
CA THR A 229 -22.72 -17.58 -28.21
C THR A 229 -22.34 -16.82 -26.94
N GLU A 230 -21.16 -17.04 -26.37
CA GLU A 230 -20.79 -16.49 -25.05
C GLU A 230 -19.94 -15.21 -25.21
N LYS A 231 -20.61 -14.04 -25.27
CA LYS A 231 -19.95 -12.75 -25.52
C LYS A 231 -19.54 -11.99 -24.26
N LEU A 232 -20.16 -12.30 -23.13
CA LEU A 232 -20.05 -11.57 -21.88
C LEU A 232 -19.88 -12.53 -20.73
N MET A 233 -18.91 -12.23 -19.86
CA MET A 233 -18.62 -12.98 -18.65
C MET A 233 -18.80 -12.07 -17.44
N LEU A 234 -19.39 -12.63 -16.40
CA LEU A 234 -19.51 -12.01 -15.08
C LEU A 234 -18.51 -12.70 -14.14
N GLY A 235 -17.69 -11.90 -13.46
CA GLY A 235 -16.72 -12.32 -12.45
C GLY A 235 -17.07 -11.76 -11.08
N ILE A 236 -16.91 -12.57 -10.04
CA ILE A 236 -16.97 -12.15 -8.65
C ILE A 236 -15.69 -12.64 -7.97
N ARG A 237 -14.95 -11.72 -7.33
CA ARG A 237 -13.69 -12.04 -6.64
C ARG A 237 -13.70 -11.50 -5.21
N PRO A 238 -14.24 -12.26 -4.24
CA PRO A 238 -13.97 -12.07 -2.83
C PRO A 238 -12.52 -12.42 -2.49
N ALA A 239 -11.92 -11.61 -1.62
CA ALA A 239 -10.61 -11.85 -1.05
C ALA A 239 -10.59 -11.51 0.45
N VAL A 240 -9.71 -12.16 1.20
CA VAL A 240 -9.48 -11.89 2.62
C VAL A 240 -7.98 -11.79 2.89
N LYS A 241 -7.61 -10.79 3.69
CA LYS A 241 -6.29 -10.63 4.31
C LYS A 241 -6.42 -10.91 5.80
N LEU A 242 -5.71 -11.92 6.29
CA LEU A 242 -5.69 -12.29 7.70
C LEU A 242 -4.40 -11.79 8.35
N PHE A 243 -4.53 -11.07 9.45
CA PHE A 243 -3.42 -10.53 10.25
C PHE A 243 -3.34 -11.29 11.57
N PRO A 244 -2.50 -12.33 11.69
CA PRO A 244 -2.46 -13.18 12.88
C PRO A 244 -2.14 -12.42 14.16
N TRP A 245 -1.40 -11.33 14.05
CA TRP A 245 -1.00 -10.45 15.17
C TRP A 245 -1.81 -9.15 15.24
N GLY A 246 -2.96 -9.10 14.57
CA GLY A 246 -3.85 -7.95 14.58
C GLY A 246 -3.18 -6.69 14.03
N GLU A 247 -3.18 -5.61 14.81
CA GLU A 247 -2.58 -4.31 14.45
C GLU A 247 -1.07 -4.24 14.72
N ARG A 248 -0.48 -5.26 15.36
CA ARG A 248 0.93 -5.24 15.73
C ARG A 248 1.83 -5.16 14.50
N ARG A 249 2.77 -4.22 14.53
CA ARG A 249 3.86 -4.11 13.55
C ARG A 249 5.16 -4.57 14.18
N PHE A 250 5.92 -5.35 13.44
CA PHE A 250 7.22 -5.87 13.82
C PHE A 250 8.31 -4.97 13.24
N PRO A 251 9.23 -4.45 14.07
CA PRO A 251 10.33 -3.63 13.61
C PRO A 251 11.40 -4.50 12.94
N PHE A 252 11.74 -4.15 11.71
CA PHE A 252 12.87 -4.71 10.95
C PHE A 252 13.58 -3.54 10.27
N PHE A 253 14.53 -2.89 10.96
CA PHE A 253 15.14 -1.66 10.44
C PHE A 253 15.60 -1.82 8.97
N PRO A 254 15.16 -0.91 8.05
CA PRO A 254 14.46 0.37 8.27
C PRO A 254 12.93 0.34 8.15
N VAL A 255 12.26 -0.82 8.21
CA VAL A 255 10.82 -0.99 7.98
C VAL A 255 10.06 -1.46 9.22
N LEU A 256 8.79 -1.06 9.35
CA LEU A 256 7.82 -1.72 10.22
C LEU A 256 6.95 -2.65 9.40
N ALA A 257 7.01 -3.95 9.68
CA ALA A 257 6.32 -4.98 8.93
C ALA A 257 5.06 -5.47 9.66
N ARG A 258 3.96 -5.63 8.95
CA ARG A 258 2.73 -6.25 9.44
C ARG A 258 2.39 -7.45 8.56
N PRO A 259 2.89 -8.65 8.92
CA PRO A 259 2.65 -9.85 8.13
C PRO A 259 1.17 -10.22 8.05
N TYR A 260 0.78 -10.78 6.91
CA TYR A 260 -0.57 -11.27 6.66
C TYR A 260 -0.56 -12.51 5.75
N PHE A 261 -1.67 -13.24 5.80
CA PHE A 261 -2.02 -14.28 4.82
C PHE A 261 -3.12 -13.76 3.91
N THR A 262 -3.11 -14.16 2.64
CA THR A 262 -4.18 -13.88 1.70
C THR A 262 -4.87 -15.16 1.27
N ALA A 263 -6.17 -15.08 1.08
CA ALA A 263 -6.96 -16.11 0.42
C ALA A 263 -8.06 -15.45 -0.40
N GLY A 264 -8.37 -16.03 -1.56
CA GLY A 264 -9.42 -15.51 -2.43
C GLY A 264 -9.97 -16.58 -3.33
N VAL A 265 -11.17 -16.32 -3.84
CA VAL A 265 -11.84 -17.18 -4.81
C VAL A 265 -12.39 -16.28 -5.91
N THR A 266 -11.97 -16.49 -7.13
CA THR A 266 -12.61 -15.88 -8.30
C THR A 266 -13.62 -16.86 -8.88
N VAL A 267 -14.84 -16.40 -9.07
CA VAL A 267 -15.91 -17.13 -9.76
C VAL A 267 -16.25 -16.38 -11.03
N VAL A 268 -16.07 -17.01 -12.19
CA VAL A 268 -16.39 -16.44 -13.50
C VAL A 268 -17.44 -17.31 -14.18
N SER A 269 -18.51 -16.71 -14.71
CA SER A 269 -19.52 -17.44 -15.49
C SER A 269 -19.94 -16.64 -16.73
N PRO A 270 -20.27 -17.30 -17.84
CA PRO A 270 -20.99 -16.65 -18.94
C PRO A 270 -22.28 -16.00 -18.43
N LEU A 271 -22.61 -14.82 -18.94
CA LEU A 271 -23.83 -14.11 -18.55
C LEU A 271 -25.10 -14.83 -19.05
N THR A 272 -24.99 -15.57 -20.15
CA THR A 272 -26.09 -16.27 -20.81
C THR A 272 -26.37 -17.67 -20.25
N ALA A 273 -25.40 -18.27 -19.54
CA ALA A 273 -25.52 -19.61 -19.00
C ALA A 273 -24.69 -19.75 -17.71
N TYR A 274 -25.28 -20.33 -16.66
CA TYR A 274 -24.58 -20.56 -15.41
C TYR A 274 -23.61 -21.75 -15.55
N ARG A 275 -22.35 -21.44 -15.84
CA ARG A 275 -21.23 -22.38 -15.97
C ARG A 275 -20.03 -21.79 -15.24
N PRO A 276 -20.03 -21.84 -13.90
CA PRO A 276 -19.01 -21.18 -13.11
C PRO A 276 -17.65 -21.87 -13.26
N GLN A 277 -16.64 -21.06 -13.48
CA GLN A 277 -15.23 -21.39 -13.46
C GLN A 277 -14.65 -20.81 -12.18
N PHE A 278 -13.92 -21.63 -11.42
CA PHE A 278 -13.30 -21.22 -10.17
C PHE A 278 -11.80 -20.97 -10.36
N THR A 279 -11.26 -20.05 -9.58
CA THR A 279 -9.81 -19.86 -9.46
C THR A 279 -9.54 -19.52 -8.01
N TYR A 280 -8.62 -20.26 -7.40
CA TYR A 280 -8.27 -20.12 -5.99
C TYR A 280 -6.94 -19.42 -5.88
N GLU A 281 -6.84 -18.47 -4.95
CA GLU A 281 -5.59 -17.77 -4.66
C GLU A 281 -5.28 -17.89 -3.17
N ALA A 282 -3.99 -18.08 -2.87
CA ALA A 282 -3.48 -18.10 -1.51
C ALA A 282 -2.08 -17.52 -1.49
N GLY A 283 -1.75 -16.75 -0.47
CA GLY A 283 -0.44 -16.11 -0.39
C GLY A 283 -0.07 -15.63 1.00
N ILE A 284 1.15 -15.11 1.08
CA ILE A 284 1.70 -14.43 2.24
C ILE A 284 2.14 -13.04 1.82
N GLY A 285 2.03 -12.08 2.72
CA GLY A 285 2.51 -10.75 2.47
C GLY A 285 2.77 -10.00 3.75
N THR A 286 3.13 -8.74 3.60
CA THR A 286 3.39 -7.83 4.71
C THR A 286 3.09 -6.40 4.30
N ASP A 287 2.37 -5.67 5.15
CA ASP A 287 2.26 -4.22 5.02
C ASP A 287 3.51 -3.60 5.65
N LEU A 288 4.23 -2.80 4.89
CA LEU A 288 5.49 -2.20 5.28
C LEU A 288 5.30 -0.69 5.49
N LEU A 289 5.92 -0.15 6.54
CA LEU A 289 6.18 1.29 6.65
C LEU A 289 7.68 1.52 6.64
N LEU A 290 8.19 2.06 5.55
CA LEU A 290 9.58 2.47 5.48
C LEU A 290 9.77 3.71 6.36
N PHE A 291 10.74 3.66 7.27
CA PHE A 291 10.96 4.65 8.33
C PHE A 291 9.69 4.99 9.12
N GLY A 292 8.75 4.05 9.24
CA GLY A 292 7.48 4.27 9.94
C GLY A 292 6.50 5.26 9.29
N LEU A 293 6.82 5.78 8.11
CA LEU A 293 6.05 6.88 7.49
C LEU A 293 5.53 6.55 6.09
N TYR A 294 6.28 5.76 5.32
CA TYR A 294 5.97 5.53 3.93
C TYR A 294 5.32 4.15 3.74
N PRO A 295 3.99 4.08 3.59
CA PRO A 295 3.30 2.82 3.41
C PRO A 295 3.68 2.19 2.08
N SER A 296 3.86 0.88 2.13
CA SER A 296 4.02 0.00 1.00
C SER A 296 3.50 -1.37 1.40
N SER A 297 3.32 -2.26 0.43
CA SER A 297 2.97 -3.65 0.71
C SER A 297 3.78 -4.55 -0.18
N PHE A 298 4.14 -5.72 0.34
CA PHE A 298 4.77 -6.78 -0.45
C PHE A 298 3.99 -8.06 -0.24
N SER A 299 3.67 -8.77 -1.33
CA SER A 299 3.04 -10.08 -1.25
C SER A 299 3.60 -11.04 -2.28
N VAL A 300 3.62 -12.31 -1.90
CA VAL A 300 3.93 -13.45 -2.77
C VAL A 300 2.85 -14.50 -2.54
N GLY A 301 2.26 -14.98 -3.61
CA GLY A 301 1.21 -15.98 -3.57
C GLY A 301 1.25 -16.91 -4.76
N VAL A 302 0.33 -17.87 -4.70
CA VAL A 302 0.06 -18.82 -5.77
C VAL A 302 -1.41 -18.75 -6.13
N GLN A 303 -1.68 -18.85 -7.42
CA GLN A 303 -3.00 -18.97 -7.97
C GLN A 303 -3.13 -20.34 -8.65
N LEU A 304 -4.25 -21.01 -8.38
CA LEU A 304 -4.61 -22.30 -8.95
C LEU A 304 -5.89 -22.16 -9.76
N ASP A 305 -5.80 -22.42 -11.07
CA ASP A 305 -6.96 -22.42 -11.96
C ASP A 305 -7.65 -23.80 -12.00
N ASN A 306 -8.80 -23.88 -12.70
CA ASN A 306 -9.54 -25.15 -12.87
C ASN A 306 -8.73 -26.24 -13.58
N GLU A 307 -7.70 -25.86 -14.33
CA GLU A 307 -6.80 -26.78 -15.03
C GLU A 307 -5.64 -27.25 -14.13
N HIS A 308 -5.66 -26.88 -12.85
CA HIS A 308 -4.61 -27.15 -11.86
C HIS A 308 -3.24 -26.56 -12.25
N LYS A 309 -3.22 -25.53 -13.11
CA LYS A 309 -2.00 -24.79 -13.42
C LYS A 309 -1.72 -23.82 -12.29
N ILE A 310 -0.53 -23.92 -11.75
CA ILE A 310 -0.04 -23.05 -10.68
C ILE A 310 0.63 -21.83 -11.31
N ARG A 311 0.22 -20.64 -10.88
CA ARG A 311 0.85 -19.37 -11.27
C ARG A 311 1.33 -18.60 -10.05
N TRP A 312 2.52 -18.03 -10.15
CA TRP A 312 3.09 -17.21 -9.08
C TRP A 312 2.61 -15.77 -9.20
N GLN A 313 2.08 -15.24 -8.10
CA GLN A 313 1.69 -13.86 -7.94
C GLN A 313 2.72 -13.14 -7.06
N VAL A 314 3.31 -12.06 -7.58
CA VAL A 314 4.19 -11.19 -6.80
C VAL A 314 3.72 -9.75 -6.97
N GLU A 315 3.49 -9.07 -5.84
CA GLU A 315 3.04 -7.68 -5.84
C GLU A 315 3.83 -6.83 -4.87
N LEU A 316 4.09 -5.60 -5.30
CA LEU A 316 4.71 -4.54 -4.53
C LEU A 316 3.87 -3.27 -4.70
N GLY A 317 3.12 -2.92 -3.66
CA GLY A 317 2.22 -1.77 -3.62
C GLY A 317 2.84 -0.52 -2.99
N TYR A 318 2.44 0.67 -3.46
CA TYR A 318 2.86 2.00 -2.98
C TYR A 318 1.71 3.03 -2.89
#